data_AF-A0A9Q0FL21-F1
#
_entry.id   AF-A0A9Q0FL21-F1
#
_cell.length_a   1.000
_cell.length_b   1.000
_cell.length_c   1.000
_cell.angle_alpha   90.00
_cell.angle_beta   90.00
_cell.angle_gamma   90.00
#
_symmetry.space_group_name_H-M   'P 1'
#
loop_
_entity.id
_entity.type
_entity.pdbx_description
1 polymer ?
#
loop_
_entity_poly.entity_id
_entity_poly.type
_entity_poly.pdbx_seq_one_letter_code
_entity_poly.pdbx_strand_id
1 'polypeptide(L)'
;MFKSRETFREINISRSGGESEESSVSKSSQFTKGRAKSIHPPTESYWHLPLPEEKGTSSSLPNAGIKTMLNYPLKIRNSFKKLGRSKSLETALQGTHDPKDEELVESFRRLLFLEGHLLAKYNDYHTLLRFLRMRGFDEAKAKDAFLDYLKWRDDYAVDSILKEFKFEEYAEVKKCYPHGYHGLDRYGRPIYIERIGMVDLNGLLQATTIDRFVKYHVSEQEKTLNLRFPACSIATKRHITSTTSILDVKGVGMSNFSKPARCLFMEIQKIDSNYYPE
;
A
#
# COMPACT_ATOMS: atom_id res chain seq x y z
N MET A 1 -15.90 26.44 -38.98
CA MET A 1 -14.53 26.65 -38.44
C MET A 1 -14.64 27.53 -37.21
N PHE A 2 -14.65 26.95 -36.01
CA PHE A 2 -14.49 27.70 -34.76
C PHE A 2 -13.56 26.90 -33.85
N LYS A 3 -12.35 27.44 -33.66
CA LYS A 3 -11.33 26.93 -32.72
C LYS A 3 -11.64 27.55 -31.36
N SER A 4 -11.86 26.72 -30.34
CA SER A 4 -11.72 27.15 -28.94
C SER A 4 -10.39 26.59 -28.42
N ARG A 5 -9.47 27.50 -28.07
CA ARG A 5 -8.21 27.20 -27.39
C ARG A 5 -8.51 27.11 -25.89
N GLU A 6 -8.46 25.92 -25.32
CA GLU A 6 -8.36 25.78 -23.87
C GLU A 6 -6.93 26.13 -23.44
N THR A 7 -6.80 27.29 -22.79
CA THR A 7 -5.57 27.71 -22.11
C THR A 7 -5.41 26.89 -20.84
N PHE A 8 -4.45 25.97 -20.83
CA PHE A 8 -3.95 25.32 -19.61
C PHE A 8 -3.39 26.40 -18.68
N ARG A 9 -3.97 26.54 -17.48
CA ARG A 9 -3.36 27.33 -16.40
C ARG A 9 -2.30 26.47 -15.73
N GLU A 10 -1.03 26.81 -15.95
CA GLU A 10 0.07 26.33 -15.12
C GLU A 10 -0.15 26.74 -13.67
N ILE A 11 -0.11 25.77 -12.76
CA ILE A 11 -0.12 26.03 -11.32
C ILE A 11 1.34 26.24 -10.90
N ASN A 12 1.71 27.50 -10.69
CA ASN A 12 2.98 27.87 -10.10
C ASN A 12 2.93 27.71 -8.57
N ILE A 13 3.73 26.80 -8.03
CA ILE A 13 3.91 26.63 -6.59
C ILE A 13 5.02 27.60 -6.14
N SER A 14 4.65 28.76 -5.61
CA SER A 14 5.60 29.68 -4.97
C SER A 14 5.81 29.31 -3.50
N ARG A 15 7.07 29.07 -3.12
CA ARG A 15 7.51 28.89 -1.74
C ARG A 15 7.69 30.26 -1.09
N SER A 16 6.73 30.69 -0.27
CA SER A 16 6.85 31.96 0.47
C SER A 16 7.88 31.82 1.59
N GLY A 17 9.01 32.51 1.45
CA GLY A 17 9.90 32.87 2.55
C GLY A 17 9.23 33.94 3.43
N GLY A 18 9.56 33.91 4.72
CA GLY A 18 9.00 34.86 5.70
C GLY A 18 9.74 36.19 5.71
N GLU A 19 9.01 37.23 6.06
CA GLU A 19 9.53 38.44 6.69
C GLU A 19 8.71 38.74 7.95
N SER A 20 9.45 39.21 8.94
CA SER A 20 9.06 39.39 10.34
C SER A 20 8.44 40.76 10.57
N GLU A 21 7.36 40.84 11.36
CA GLU A 21 7.11 42.01 12.24
C GLU A 21 6.51 41.52 13.56
N GLU A 22 7.06 42.05 14.65
CA GLU A 22 6.72 41.76 16.05
C GLU A 22 5.46 42.50 16.50
N SER A 23 4.57 41.81 17.23
CA SER A 23 3.82 42.42 18.33
C SER A 23 3.38 41.39 19.38
N SER A 24 4.14 41.39 20.46
CA SER A 24 3.91 41.03 21.87
C SER A 24 2.58 40.41 22.40
N VAL A 25 2.81 39.56 23.42
CA VAL A 25 1.98 39.24 24.62
C VAL A 25 1.31 37.84 24.71
N SER A 26 2.04 36.96 25.41
CA SER A 26 1.63 35.93 26.39
C SER A 26 0.64 34.82 26.03
N LYS A 27 1.16 33.58 25.99
CA LYS A 27 0.87 32.52 26.97
C LYS A 27 1.77 31.31 26.67
N SER A 28 2.62 30.96 27.63
CA SER A 28 3.46 29.77 27.58
C SER A 28 2.59 28.51 27.57
N SER A 29 2.54 27.81 26.45
CA SER A 29 2.20 26.39 26.40
C SER A 29 3.38 25.68 25.76
N GLN A 30 4.08 24.86 26.56
CA GLN A 30 5.17 24.02 26.09
C GLN A 30 4.58 23.00 25.11
N PHE A 31 4.65 23.32 23.82
CA PHE A 31 4.52 22.31 22.76
C PHE A 31 5.78 21.45 22.80
N THR A 32 5.63 20.20 23.23
CA THR A 32 6.64 19.17 23.01
C THR A 32 6.88 19.07 21.50
N LYS A 33 8.11 19.37 21.06
CA LYS A 33 8.57 19.17 19.68
C LYS A 33 8.40 17.69 19.35
N GLY A 34 7.30 17.33 18.69
CA GLY A 34 7.16 16.04 18.03
C GLY A 34 8.26 15.91 16.99
N ARG A 35 9.18 14.97 17.19
CA ARG A 35 10.19 14.60 16.19
C ARG A 35 9.46 14.25 14.90
N ALA A 36 9.76 14.94 13.81
CA ALA A 36 9.20 14.62 12.49
C ALA A 36 9.48 13.14 12.21
N LYS A 37 8.43 12.34 11.98
CA LYS A 37 8.59 10.95 11.56
C LYS A 37 9.41 10.97 10.27
N SER A 38 10.52 10.24 10.25
CA SER A 38 11.31 10.05 9.03
C SER A 38 10.42 9.38 7.99
N ILE A 39 10.04 10.11 6.94
CA ILE A 39 9.30 9.54 5.82
C ILE A 39 10.33 8.84 4.94
N HIS A 40 10.36 7.52 5.02
CA HIS A 40 11.18 6.71 4.13
C HIS A 40 10.50 6.63 2.77
N PRO A 41 11.25 6.72 1.65
CA PRO A 41 10.66 6.51 0.35
C PRO A 41 10.21 5.03 0.25
N PRO A 42 9.17 4.69 -0.56
CA PRO A 42 8.73 3.31 -0.75
C PRO A 42 9.91 2.35 -0.94
N THR A 43 9.83 1.11 -0.46
CA THR A 43 10.89 0.09 -0.64
C THR A 43 11.37 -0.03 -2.09
N GLU A 44 10.51 0.24 -3.05
CA GLU A 44 10.80 0.26 -4.49
C GLU A 44 11.59 1.47 -5.01
N SER A 45 11.86 2.49 -4.18
CA SER A 45 12.39 3.80 -4.61
C SER A 45 13.89 3.83 -4.84
N TYR A 46 14.62 2.81 -4.40
CA TYR A 46 16.05 2.69 -4.64
C TYR A 46 16.30 2.12 -6.03
N TRP A 47 15.89 2.85 -7.07
CA TRP A 47 16.36 2.60 -8.42
C TRP A 47 16.56 3.91 -9.18
N HIS A 48 17.83 4.24 -9.39
CA HIS A 48 18.24 5.12 -10.48
C HIS A 48 18.03 4.34 -11.77
N LEU A 49 17.21 4.86 -12.68
CA LEU A 49 17.20 4.44 -14.07
C LEU A 49 18.66 4.41 -14.57
N PRO A 50 19.15 3.33 -15.20
CA PRO A 50 20.23 3.50 -16.15
C PRO A 50 19.70 4.52 -17.17
N LEU A 51 20.39 5.65 -17.31
CA LEU A 51 20.16 6.55 -18.43
C LEU A 51 20.14 5.69 -19.70
N PRO A 52 19.19 5.91 -20.64
CA PRO A 52 19.23 5.18 -21.89
C PRO A 52 20.58 5.43 -22.54
N GLU A 53 21.40 4.39 -22.70
CA GLU A 53 22.48 4.44 -23.67
C GLU A 53 21.82 4.77 -25.01
N GLU A 54 22.23 5.87 -25.63
CA GLU A 54 21.88 6.17 -27.02
C GLU A 54 22.39 5.04 -27.90
N LYS A 55 21.55 4.03 -28.12
CA LYS A 55 21.77 3.05 -29.19
C LYS A 55 21.02 3.53 -30.41
N GLY A 56 21.82 4.00 -31.37
CA GLY A 56 21.39 4.38 -32.70
C GLY A 56 20.53 3.30 -33.37
N THR A 57 19.52 3.80 -34.08
CA THR A 57 18.90 3.26 -35.29
C THR A 57 18.49 1.78 -35.38
N SER A 58 17.16 1.64 -35.52
CA SER A 58 16.43 0.69 -36.38
C SER A 58 16.32 -0.78 -35.97
N SER A 59 15.12 -1.20 -35.57
CA SER A 59 14.30 -2.12 -36.38
C SER A 59 12.93 -2.32 -35.72
N SER A 60 11.91 -2.31 -36.56
CA SER A 60 10.47 -2.42 -36.25
C SER A 60 10.08 -3.83 -35.80
N LEU A 61 9.22 -3.93 -34.78
CA LEU A 61 8.43 -5.13 -34.45
C LEU A 61 6.96 -4.73 -34.18
N PRO A 62 5.98 -5.61 -34.49
CA PRO A 62 4.63 -5.19 -34.86
C PRO A 62 3.69 -5.03 -33.66
N ASN A 63 2.69 -4.16 -33.86
CA ASN A 63 1.50 -3.99 -33.02
C ASN A 63 0.80 -5.33 -32.74
N ALA A 64 0.79 -5.76 -31.47
CA ALA A 64 -0.16 -6.74 -30.96
C ALA A 64 -0.80 -6.18 -29.68
N GLY A 65 -2.11 -5.99 -29.75
CA GLY A 65 -2.89 -5.22 -28.79
C GLY A 65 -2.99 -5.80 -27.38
N ILE A 66 -3.07 -4.88 -26.42
CA ILE A 66 -3.16 -5.08 -24.95
C ILE A 66 -4.52 -5.68 -24.50
N LYS A 67 -5.24 -6.42 -25.36
CA LYS A 67 -6.65 -6.79 -25.08
C LYS A 67 -6.94 -8.25 -24.67
N THR A 68 -5.94 -9.09 -24.41
CA THR A 68 -6.23 -10.55 -24.25
C THR A 68 -5.72 -11.24 -22.99
N MET A 69 -5.41 -10.51 -21.90
CA MET A 69 -4.87 -11.13 -20.67
C MET A 69 -5.81 -11.06 -19.45
N LEU A 70 -7.08 -10.68 -19.61
CA LEU A 70 -8.02 -10.52 -18.48
C LEU A 70 -8.95 -11.71 -18.22
N ASN A 71 -8.84 -12.82 -18.97
CA ASN A 71 -9.62 -14.02 -18.73
C ASN A 71 -8.71 -15.25 -18.57
N TYR A 72 -8.20 -15.49 -17.35
CA TYR A 72 -7.75 -16.82 -16.97
C TYR A 72 -8.18 -17.18 -15.54
N PRO A 73 -8.89 -18.30 -15.34
CA PRO A 73 -9.51 -18.64 -14.06
C PRO A 73 -8.51 -19.31 -13.09
N LEU A 74 -8.56 -18.88 -11.82
CA LEU A 74 -8.38 -19.54 -10.50
C LEU A 74 -7.68 -20.94 -10.34
N LYS A 75 -6.91 -21.46 -11.29
CA LYS A 75 -6.21 -22.76 -11.18
C LYS A 75 -4.68 -22.64 -11.09
N ILE A 76 -4.19 -21.59 -10.43
CA ILE A 76 -2.76 -21.27 -10.30
C ILE A 76 -2.13 -21.83 -9.02
N ARG A 77 -2.83 -22.59 -8.17
CA ARG A 77 -2.22 -23.09 -6.91
C ARG A 77 -1.44 -24.40 -7.04
N ASN A 78 -1.83 -25.30 -7.96
CA ASN A 78 -1.30 -26.67 -7.96
C ASN A 78 -0.29 -26.98 -9.09
N SER A 79 -0.07 -26.06 -10.04
CA SER A 79 0.79 -26.32 -11.21
C SER A 79 2.23 -25.75 -11.10
N PHE A 80 2.60 -25.15 -9.96
CA PHE A 80 3.92 -24.50 -9.77
C PHE A 80 5.01 -25.42 -9.21
N LYS A 81 4.74 -26.71 -9.01
CA LYS A 81 5.76 -27.67 -8.56
C LYS A 81 6.62 -28.26 -9.70
N LYS A 82 6.34 -27.93 -10.98
CA LYS A 82 6.97 -28.59 -12.13
C LYS A 82 7.62 -27.68 -13.18
N LEU A 83 7.63 -26.37 -13.01
CA LEU A 83 8.35 -25.48 -13.91
C LEU A 83 9.50 -24.84 -13.13
N GLY A 84 10.73 -25.20 -13.49
CA GLY A 84 11.94 -24.63 -12.90
C GLY A 84 11.82 -23.10 -12.91
N ARG A 85 11.83 -22.50 -11.72
CA ARG A 85 11.77 -21.04 -11.58
C ARG A 85 12.99 -20.48 -12.30
N SER A 86 12.78 -19.67 -13.34
CA SER A 86 13.89 -18.94 -13.94
C SER A 86 14.47 -18.00 -12.88
N LYS A 87 15.80 -17.90 -12.80
CA LYS A 87 16.50 -17.05 -11.83
C LYS A 87 15.95 -15.61 -11.81
N SER A 88 15.56 -15.10 -12.99
CA SER A 88 14.95 -13.77 -13.13
C SER A 88 13.60 -13.60 -12.44
N LEU A 89 12.77 -14.66 -12.41
CA LEU A 89 11.46 -14.63 -11.74
C LEU A 89 11.62 -14.61 -10.22
N GLU A 90 12.58 -15.38 -9.71
CA GLU A 90 12.92 -15.43 -8.30
C GLU A 90 13.48 -14.10 -7.81
N THR A 91 14.38 -13.47 -8.60
CA THR A 91 14.88 -12.12 -8.33
C THR A 91 13.75 -11.07 -8.30
N ALA A 92 12.79 -11.13 -9.23
CA ALA A 92 11.66 -10.19 -9.21
C ALA A 92 10.77 -10.36 -7.97
N LEU A 93 10.61 -11.59 -7.46
CA LEU A 93 9.82 -11.86 -6.26
C LEU A 93 10.56 -11.56 -4.96
N GLN A 94 11.87 -11.71 -4.91
CA GLN A 94 12.68 -11.40 -3.71
C GLN A 94 13.05 -9.92 -3.61
N GLY A 95 13.08 -9.22 -4.75
CA GLY A 95 13.51 -7.83 -4.83
C GLY A 95 14.99 -7.64 -4.57
N THR A 96 15.42 -6.38 -4.71
CA THR A 96 16.78 -5.95 -4.39
C THR A 96 16.84 -5.55 -2.93
N HIS A 97 17.90 -5.96 -2.23
CA HIS A 97 18.15 -5.57 -0.83
C HIS A 97 19.21 -4.47 -0.83
N ASP A 98 18.96 -3.39 -0.09
CA ASP A 98 20.02 -2.40 0.20
C ASP A 98 20.95 -3.03 1.25
N PRO A 99 22.27 -3.12 1.02
CA PRO A 99 23.20 -3.69 1.99
C PRO A 99 23.08 -3.07 3.39
N LYS A 100 22.76 -1.76 3.48
CA LYS A 100 22.57 -1.09 4.77
C LYS A 100 21.29 -1.57 5.48
N ASP A 101 20.20 -1.71 4.73
CA ASP A 101 18.95 -2.22 5.27
C ASP A 101 19.09 -3.72 5.62
N GLU A 102 19.91 -4.48 4.89
CA GLU A 102 20.20 -5.89 5.14
C GLU A 102 20.90 -6.13 6.48
N GLU A 103 21.92 -5.33 6.81
CA GLU A 103 22.57 -5.40 8.12
C GLU A 103 21.58 -5.13 9.27
N LEU A 104 20.71 -4.12 9.11
CA LEU A 104 19.69 -3.77 10.10
C LEU A 104 18.63 -4.86 10.26
N VAL A 105 18.16 -5.43 9.15
CA VAL A 105 17.19 -6.53 9.15
C VAL A 105 17.80 -7.78 9.79
N GLU A 106 19.07 -8.09 9.53
CA GLU A 106 19.73 -9.25 10.14
C GLU A 106 19.96 -9.06 11.64
N SER A 107 20.33 -7.85 12.07
CA SER A 107 20.41 -7.49 13.49
C SER A 107 19.06 -7.70 14.18
N PHE A 108 17.99 -7.17 13.58
CA PHE A 108 16.64 -7.31 14.09
C PHE A 108 16.16 -8.77 14.12
N ARG A 109 16.46 -9.55 13.07
CA ARG A 109 16.17 -10.99 13.01
C ARG A 109 16.86 -11.75 14.14
N ARG A 110 18.13 -11.48 14.40
CA ARG A 110 18.88 -12.09 15.50
C ARG A 110 18.27 -11.74 16.86
N LEU A 111 17.86 -10.49 17.05
CA LEU A 111 17.18 -10.04 18.27
C LEU A 111 15.87 -10.83 18.49
N LEU A 112 15.02 -10.94 17.47
CA LEU A 112 13.78 -11.72 17.54
C LEU A 112 14.03 -13.22 17.77
N PHE A 113 15.11 -13.77 17.21
CA PHE A 113 15.49 -15.16 17.39
C PHE A 113 15.94 -15.46 18.83
N LEU A 114 16.80 -14.62 19.41
CA LEU A 114 17.31 -14.79 20.77
C LEU A 114 16.19 -14.72 21.82
N GLU A 115 15.16 -13.91 21.57
CA GLU A 115 13.99 -13.81 22.45
C GLU A 115 12.92 -14.87 22.16
N GLY A 116 13.13 -15.77 21.20
CA GLY A 116 12.22 -16.87 20.88
C GLY A 116 10.93 -16.45 20.15
N HIS A 117 10.91 -15.24 19.59
CA HIS A 117 9.75 -14.67 18.90
C HIS A 117 9.76 -14.87 17.37
N LEU A 118 10.86 -15.38 16.81
CA LEU A 118 11.00 -15.53 15.37
C LEU A 118 10.21 -16.74 14.84
N LEU A 119 9.06 -16.47 14.24
CA LEU A 119 8.28 -17.47 13.51
C LEU A 119 8.80 -17.58 12.07
N ALA A 120 9.13 -18.80 11.61
CA ALA A 120 9.64 -19.05 10.26
C ALA A 120 8.73 -18.48 9.14
N LYS A 121 7.42 -18.41 9.41
CA LYS A 121 6.42 -17.87 8.51
C LYS A 121 6.54 -16.35 8.28
N TYR A 122 7.06 -15.61 9.26
CA TYR A 122 7.12 -14.14 9.24
C TYR A 122 8.56 -13.60 9.21
N ASN A 123 9.51 -14.43 8.79
CA ASN A 123 10.93 -14.09 8.69
C ASN A 123 11.33 -13.44 7.34
N ASP A 124 10.33 -12.93 6.62
CA ASP A 124 10.52 -12.29 5.31
C ASP A 124 11.25 -10.95 5.46
N TYR A 125 12.28 -10.73 4.63
CA TYR A 125 13.12 -9.52 4.67
C TYR A 125 12.29 -8.24 4.58
N HIS A 126 11.39 -8.16 3.59
CA HIS A 126 10.58 -6.98 3.37
C HIS A 126 9.61 -6.77 4.53
N THR A 127 9.02 -7.82 5.07
CA THR A 127 8.17 -7.72 6.26
C THR A 127 8.92 -7.14 7.46
N LEU A 128 10.11 -7.63 7.78
CA LEU A 128 10.91 -7.08 8.89
C LEU A 128 11.35 -5.63 8.64
N LEU A 129 11.77 -5.31 7.41
CA LEU A 129 12.18 -3.97 7.01
C LEU A 129 11.05 -2.94 7.20
N ARG A 130 9.80 -3.32 6.92
CA ARG A 130 8.62 -2.46 7.07
C ARG A 130 8.40 -2.02 8.51
N PHE A 131 8.55 -2.92 9.48
CA PHE A 131 8.43 -2.59 10.90
C PHE A 131 9.59 -1.73 11.40
N LEU A 132 10.82 -1.99 10.91
CA LEU A 132 11.97 -1.14 11.19
C LEU A 132 11.74 0.29 10.68
N ARG A 133 11.33 0.45 9.41
CA ARG A 133 11.04 1.76 8.81
C ARG A 133 9.91 2.50 9.52
N MET A 134 8.82 1.81 9.87
CA MET A 134 7.70 2.39 10.63
C MET A 134 8.14 3.05 11.95
N ARG A 135 9.19 2.51 12.59
CA ARG A 135 9.72 3.01 13.87
C ARG A 135 11.02 3.78 13.73
N GLY A 136 11.40 4.15 12.51
CA GLY A 136 12.63 4.92 12.24
C GLY A 136 13.90 4.17 12.63
N PHE A 137 13.91 2.85 12.40
CA PHE A 137 15.00 1.92 12.73
C PHE A 137 15.33 1.79 14.23
N ASP A 138 14.37 2.15 15.11
CA ASP A 138 14.45 1.83 16.54
C ASP A 138 14.05 0.35 16.75
N GLU A 139 15.04 -0.53 16.91
CA GLU A 139 14.85 -1.98 17.01
C GLU A 139 13.90 -2.39 18.16
N ALA A 140 13.98 -1.71 19.31
CA ALA A 140 13.12 -2.02 20.45
C ALA A 140 11.66 -1.70 20.13
N LYS A 141 11.38 -0.51 19.59
CA LYS A 141 10.01 -0.14 19.19
C LYS A 141 9.50 -0.96 17.99
N ALA A 142 10.39 -1.32 17.08
CA ALA A 142 10.05 -2.16 15.93
C ALA A 142 9.68 -3.57 16.38
N LYS A 143 10.39 -4.12 17.37
CA LYS A 143 10.05 -5.39 18.02
C LYS A 143 8.65 -5.32 18.61
N ASP A 144 8.38 -4.35 19.48
CA ASP A 144 7.08 -4.25 20.15
C ASP A 144 5.94 -4.20 19.12
N ALA A 145 6.10 -3.38 18.07
CA ALA A 145 5.11 -3.28 17.00
C ALA A 145 4.98 -4.58 16.18
N PHE A 146 6.07 -5.30 15.95
CA PHE A 146 6.05 -6.59 15.27
C PHE A 146 5.35 -7.66 16.11
N LEU A 147 5.57 -7.69 17.42
CA LEU A 147 4.88 -8.60 18.34
C LEU A 147 3.38 -8.30 18.43
N ASP A 148 3.02 -7.02 18.51
CA ASP A 148 1.61 -6.58 18.45
C ASP A 148 0.94 -7.03 17.15
N TYR A 149 1.65 -6.95 16.03
CA TYR A 149 1.20 -7.45 14.75
C TYR A 149 0.98 -8.97 14.75
N LEU A 150 1.93 -9.76 15.27
CA LEU A 150 1.80 -11.21 15.35
C LEU A 150 0.61 -11.61 16.23
N LYS A 151 0.46 -10.97 17.39
CA LYS A 151 -0.68 -11.20 18.29
C LYS A 151 -2.00 -10.84 17.62
N TRP A 152 -2.08 -9.68 16.97
CA TRP A 152 -3.28 -9.28 16.24
C TRP A 152 -3.66 -10.25 15.12
N ARG A 153 -2.67 -10.79 14.39
CA ARG A 153 -2.94 -11.79 13.34
C ARG A 153 -3.57 -13.06 13.88
N ASP A 154 -3.12 -13.50 15.05
CA ASP A 154 -3.67 -14.68 15.73
C ASP A 154 -5.08 -14.38 16.26
N ASP A 155 -5.23 -13.32 17.04
CA ASP A 155 -6.52 -12.89 17.64
C ASP A 155 -7.61 -12.65 16.56
N TYR A 156 -7.23 -12.05 15.43
CA TYR A 156 -8.15 -11.71 14.34
C TYR A 156 -8.27 -12.82 13.27
N ALA A 157 -7.56 -13.94 13.44
CA ALA A 157 -7.51 -15.07 12.50
C ALA A 157 -7.21 -14.65 11.05
N VAL A 158 -6.25 -13.72 10.87
CA VAL A 158 -5.94 -13.11 9.56
C VAL A 158 -5.50 -14.16 8.54
N ASP A 159 -4.74 -15.16 8.99
CA ASP A 159 -4.23 -16.22 8.11
C ASP A 159 -5.30 -17.10 7.47
N SER A 160 -6.46 -17.20 8.12
CA SER A 160 -7.61 -17.97 7.63
C SER A 160 -8.60 -17.12 6.84
N ILE A 161 -8.47 -15.79 6.88
CA ILE A 161 -9.47 -14.85 6.34
C ILE A 161 -9.75 -15.08 4.85
N LEU A 162 -8.72 -15.36 4.04
CA LEU A 162 -8.88 -15.58 2.60
C LEU A 162 -9.64 -16.85 2.25
N LYS A 163 -9.73 -17.82 3.18
CA LYS A 163 -10.44 -19.09 2.97
C LYS A 163 -11.83 -19.08 3.60
N GLU A 164 -11.96 -18.49 4.78
CA GLU A 164 -13.15 -18.61 5.63
C GLU A 164 -14.11 -17.43 5.48
N PHE A 165 -13.60 -16.21 5.24
CA PHE A 165 -14.45 -15.03 5.17
C PHE A 165 -15.08 -14.89 3.78
N LYS A 166 -16.42 -14.94 3.76
CA LYS A 166 -17.23 -14.65 2.57
C LYS A 166 -17.98 -13.33 2.79
N PHE A 167 -17.80 -12.42 1.83
CA PHE A 167 -18.45 -11.12 1.81
C PHE A 167 -19.56 -11.14 0.77
N GLU A 168 -20.70 -11.70 1.14
CA GLU A 168 -21.83 -11.99 0.24
C GLU A 168 -22.55 -10.70 -0.19
N GLU A 169 -22.56 -9.72 0.69
CA GLU A 169 -23.14 -8.38 0.47
C GLU A 169 -22.24 -7.45 -0.38
N TYR A 170 -21.11 -7.96 -0.91
CA TYR A 170 -20.16 -7.16 -1.68
C TYR A 170 -20.81 -6.35 -2.81
N ALA A 171 -21.75 -6.94 -3.53
CA ALA A 171 -22.43 -6.29 -4.64
C ALA A 171 -23.25 -5.07 -4.20
N GLU A 172 -23.92 -5.15 -3.04
CA GLU A 172 -24.68 -4.04 -2.47
C GLU A 172 -23.76 -2.97 -1.89
N VAL A 173 -22.73 -3.40 -1.15
CA VAL A 173 -21.68 -2.51 -0.62
C VAL A 173 -21.02 -1.71 -1.75
N LYS A 174 -20.80 -2.31 -2.92
CA LYS A 174 -20.17 -1.64 -4.06
C LYS A 174 -21.02 -0.51 -4.66
N LYS A 175 -22.35 -0.58 -4.53
CA LYS A 175 -23.27 0.49 -4.96
C LYS A 175 -23.15 1.70 -4.03
N CYS A 176 -23.04 1.46 -2.73
CA CYS A 176 -22.96 2.49 -1.70
C CYS A 176 -21.54 3.03 -1.48
N TYR A 177 -20.51 2.21 -1.71
CA TYR A 177 -19.11 2.55 -1.50
C TYR A 177 -18.30 2.17 -2.74
N PRO A 178 -18.22 3.04 -3.76
CA PRO A 178 -17.52 2.71 -5.00
C PRO A 178 -16.00 2.76 -4.83
N HIS A 179 -15.37 1.58 -4.75
CA HIS A 179 -13.92 1.44 -4.57
C HIS A 179 -13.37 0.22 -5.32
N GLY A 180 -12.10 0.16 -5.67
CA GLY A 180 -11.47 -1.06 -6.17
C GLY A 180 -10.22 -0.87 -7.01
N TYR A 181 -9.61 -1.98 -7.40
CA TYR A 181 -8.37 -1.98 -8.18
C TYR A 181 -8.63 -1.92 -9.68
N HIS A 182 -7.83 -1.13 -10.41
CA HIS A 182 -7.93 -1.00 -11.86
C HIS A 182 -6.58 -0.74 -12.53
N GLY A 183 -6.01 -1.78 -13.14
CA GLY A 183 -4.76 -1.67 -13.90
C GLY A 183 -3.53 -1.42 -13.02
N LEU A 184 -2.44 -1.03 -13.67
CA LEU A 184 -1.15 -0.74 -13.05
C LEU A 184 -0.71 0.67 -13.42
N ASP A 185 0.08 1.30 -12.55
CA ASP A 185 0.72 2.57 -12.87
C ASP A 185 1.97 2.37 -13.75
N ARG A 186 2.67 3.47 -14.07
CA ARG A 186 3.89 3.44 -14.89
C ARG A 186 5.06 2.67 -14.27
N TYR A 187 5.02 2.42 -12.96
CA TYR A 187 6.04 1.68 -12.22
C TYR A 187 5.66 0.21 -11.99
N GLY A 188 4.42 -0.18 -12.35
CA GLY A 188 3.92 -1.53 -12.17
C GLY A 188 3.11 -1.74 -10.89
N ARG A 189 2.83 -0.66 -10.13
CA ARG A 189 2.07 -0.74 -8.89
C ARG A 189 0.58 -0.91 -9.20
N PRO A 190 -0.15 -1.79 -8.49
CA PRO A 190 -1.59 -1.86 -8.64
C PRO A 190 -2.22 -0.51 -8.31
N ILE A 191 -3.18 -0.07 -9.13
CA ILE A 191 -3.91 1.19 -8.88
C ILE A 191 -5.17 0.86 -8.11
N TYR A 192 -5.34 1.44 -6.92
CA TYR A 192 -6.58 1.42 -6.16
C TYR A 192 -7.32 2.75 -6.35
N ILE A 193 -8.61 2.70 -6.62
CA ILE A 193 -9.46 3.88 -6.85
C ILE A 193 -10.60 3.85 -5.86
N GLU A 194 -10.82 4.96 -5.17
CA GLU A 194 -11.92 5.14 -4.23
C GLU A 194 -12.62 6.47 -4.48
N ARG A 195 -13.94 6.44 -4.67
CA ARG A 195 -14.76 7.63 -4.93
C ARG A 195 -15.47 8.08 -3.67
N ILE A 196 -14.74 8.77 -2.81
CA ILE A 196 -15.16 9.18 -1.47
C ILE A 196 -16.44 10.04 -1.53
N GLY A 197 -16.52 10.97 -2.48
CA GLY A 197 -17.71 11.83 -2.61
C GLY A 197 -18.97 11.12 -3.10
N MET A 198 -18.87 9.86 -3.54
CA MET A 198 -20.01 9.02 -3.90
C MET A 198 -20.40 8.03 -2.79
N VAL A 199 -19.73 8.07 -1.64
CA VAL A 199 -20.00 7.13 -0.55
C VAL A 199 -21.33 7.49 0.14
N ASP A 200 -22.28 6.56 0.06
CA ASP A 200 -23.51 6.56 0.85
C ASP A 200 -23.33 5.67 2.08
N LEU A 201 -23.02 6.30 3.22
CA LEU A 201 -22.82 5.59 4.48
C LEU A 201 -24.11 5.04 5.07
N ASN A 202 -25.26 5.66 4.81
CA ASN A 202 -26.52 5.14 5.33
C ASN A 202 -26.87 3.84 4.61
N GLY A 203 -26.75 3.82 3.28
CA GLY A 203 -26.87 2.59 2.49
C GLY A 203 -25.82 1.54 2.88
N LEU A 204 -24.57 1.95 3.12
CA LEU A 204 -23.52 1.03 3.59
C LEU A 204 -23.90 0.34 4.90
N LEU A 205 -24.37 1.10 5.90
CA LEU A 205 -24.74 0.56 7.20
C LEU A 205 -26.04 -0.24 7.18
N GLN A 206 -26.84 -0.12 6.12
CA GLN A 206 -27.98 -1.01 5.85
C GLN A 206 -27.56 -2.31 5.17
N ALA A 207 -26.53 -2.26 4.31
CA ALA A 207 -26.04 -3.41 3.57
C ALA A 207 -25.07 -4.29 4.36
N THR A 208 -24.25 -3.70 5.25
CA THR A 208 -23.22 -4.39 6.03
C THR A 208 -23.06 -3.77 7.42
N THR A 209 -22.38 -4.48 8.31
CA THR A 209 -21.87 -3.92 9.56
C THR A 209 -20.47 -3.34 9.39
N ILE A 210 -20.08 -2.45 10.31
CA ILE A 210 -18.70 -1.91 10.38
C ILE A 210 -17.69 -3.05 10.52
N ASP A 211 -17.93 -3.99 11.44
CA ASP A 211 -17.02 -5.12 11.69
C ASP A 211 -16.80 -5.99 10.45
N ARG A 212 -17.87 -6.26 9.69
CA ARG A 212 -17.78 -7.04 8.45
C ARG A 212 -17.06 -6.27 7.35
N PHE A 213 -17.30 -4.96 7.23
CA PHE A 213 -16.59 -4.13 6.27
C PHE A 213 -15.09 -4.01 6.60
N VAL A 214 -14.74 -3.85 7.89
CA VAL A 214 -13.35 -3.86 8.35
C VAL A 214 -12.69 -5.22 8.09
N LYS A 215 -13.41 -6.34 8.33
CA LYS A 215 -12.91 -7.69 8.00
C LYS A 215 -12.71 -7.86 6.49
N TYR A 216 -13.60 -7.30 5.68
CA TYR A 216 -13.43 -7.23 4.23
C TYR A 216 -12.19 -6.42 3.83
N HIS A 217 -11.93 -5.27 4.46
CA HIS A 217 -10.71 -4.47 4.23
C HIS A 217 -9.45 -5.28 4.53
N VAL A 218 -9.38 -5.96 5.68
CA VAL A 218 -8.27 -6.86 6.02
C VAL A 218 -8.11 -7.97 4.98
N SER A 219 -9.21 -8.55 4.50
CA SER A 219 -9.18 -9.55 3.43
C SER A 219 -8.59 -8.99 2.13
N GLU A 220 -8.95 -7.76 1.75
CA GLU A 220 -8.38 -7.09 0.58
C GLU A 220 -6.89 -6.80 0.73
N GLN A 221 -6.42 -6.40 1.93
CA GLN A 221 -5.00 -6.22 2.24
C GLN A 221 -4.23 -7.54 2.10
N GLU A 222 -4.75 -8.64 2.66
CA GLU A 222 -4.14 -9.96 2.49
C GLU A 222 -4.14 -10.43 1.02
N LYS A 223 -5.18 -10.13 0.24
CA LYS A 223 -5.16 -10.39 -1.23
C LYS A 223 -4.12 -9.54 -1.93
N THR A 224 -3.94 -8.30 -1.52
CA THR A 224 -2.93 -7.41 -2.12
C THR A 224 -1.52 -7.97 -1.90
N LEU A 225 -1.18 -8.31 -0.66
CA LEU A 225 0.12 -8.90 -0.30
C LEU A 225 0.36 -10.25 -0.97
N ASN A 226 -0.62 -11.16 -0.94
CA ASN A 226 -0.42 -12.55 -1.35
C ASN A 226 -0.71 -12.83 -2.83
N LEU A 227 -1.46 -11.95 -3.51
CA LEU A 227 -1.88 -12.16 -4.91
C LEU A 227 -1.48 -11.00 -5.82
N ARG A 228 -1.84 -9.77 -5.47
CA ARG A 228 -1.64 -8.62 -6.38
C ARG A 228 -0.17 -8.29 -6.52
N PHE A 229 0.56 -8.11 -5.40
CA PHE A 229 1.98 -7.80 -5.41
C PHE A 229 2.82 -8.85 -6.14
N PRO A 230 2.67 -10.17 -5.88
CA PRO A 230 3.35 -11.18 -6.68
C PRO A 230 2.99 -11.12 -8.17
N ALA A 231 1.70 -10.97 -8.52
CA ALA A 231 1.27 -10.91 -9.91
C ALA A 231 1.86 -9.68 -10.65
N CYS A 232 1.82 -8.52 -10.00
CA CYS A 232 2.41 -7.28 -10.51
C CYS A 232 3.92 -7.43 -10.65
N SER A 233 4.58 -8.08 -9.68
CA SER A 233 6.02 -8.27 -9.69
C SER A 233 6.48 -9.12 -10.87
N ILE A 234 5.75 -10.20 -11.14
CA ILE A 234 6.00 -11.09 -12.28
C ILE A 234 5.75 -10.36 -13.59
N ALA A 235 4.62 -9.65 -13.71
CA ALA A 235 4.24 -8.95 -14.94
C ALA A 235 5.24 -7.85 -15.32
N THR A 236 5.81 -7.18 -14.31
CA THR A 236 6.70 -6.02 -14.50
C THR A 236 8.18 -6.39 -14.42
N LYS A 237 8.50 -7.64 -14.04
CA LYS A 237 9.85 -8.14 -13.75
C LYS A 237 10.57 -7.28 -12.70
N ARG A 238 9.82 -6.77 -11.74
CA ARG A 238 10.28 -5.90 -10.65
C ARG A 238 9.63 -6.32 -9.36
N HIS A 239 10.23 -6.01 -8.22
CA HIS A 239 9.59 -6.28 -6.95
C HIS A 239 8.61 -5.17 -6.63
N ILE A 240 7.34 -5.53 -6.42
CA ILE A 240 6.24 -4.60 -6.13
C ILE A 240 5.74 -4.88 -4.71
N THR A 241 5.76 -3.86 -3.88
CA THR A 241 5.40 -3.87 -2.45
C THR A 241 4.47 -2.71 -2.07
N SER A 242 4.18 -1.83 -3.02
CA SER A 242 3.35 -0.64 -2.83
C SER A 242 2.20 -0.55 -3.83
N THR A 243 1.18 0.23 -3.46
CA THR A 243 -0.03 0.48 -4.24
C THR A 243 -0.12 1.97 -4.58
N THR A 244 -0.62 2.31 -5.76
CA THR A 244 -0.96 3.70 -6.11
C THR A 244 -2.45 3.93 -5.84
N SER A 245 -2.77 4.75 -4.84
CA SER A 245 -4.16 5.05 -4.47
C SER A 245 -4.63 6.38 -5.06
N ILE A 246 -5.78 6.37 -5.74
CA ILE A 246 -6.47 7.53 -6.29
C ILE A 246 -7.76 7.74 -5.48
N LEU A 247 -7.82 8.85 -4.75
CA LEU A 247 -8.96 9.22 -3.93
C LEU A 247 -9.72 10.36 -4.63
N ASP A 248 -10.87 10.05 -5.22
CA ASP A 248 -11.75 11.03 -5.84
C ASP A 248 -12.64 11.67 -4.77
N VAL A 249 -12.32 12.94 -4.46
CA VAL A 249 -13.01 13.75 -3.46
C VAL A 249 -14.13 14.60 -4.05
N LYS A 250 -14.44 14.47 -5.34
CA LYS A 250 -15.56 15.20 -5.95
C LYS A 250 -16.89 14.78 -5.31
N GLY A 251 -17.61 15.74 -4.74
CA GLY A 251 -18.90 15.52 -4.08
C GLY A 251 -18.80 15.21 -2.59
N VAL A 252 -17.59 15.24 -2.00
CA VAL A 252 -17.44 15.13 -0.54
C VAL A 252 -18.18 16.28 0.15
N GLY A 253 -19.03 15.93 1.10
CA GLY A 253 -19.84 16.86 1.89
C GLY A 253 -19.86 16.50 3.37
N MET A 254 -20.69 17.21 4.15
CA MET A 254 -20.77 17.03 5.61
C MET A 254 -21.16 15.61 6.04
N SER A 255 -21.94 14.88 5.23
CA SER A 255 -22.32 13.48 5.49
C SER A 255 -21.12 12.53 5.58
N ASN A 256 -20.06 12.79 4.79
CA ASN A 256 -18.82 12.02 4.82
C ASN A 256 -18.00 12.23 6.11
N PHE A 257 -18.36 13.24 6.93
CA PHE A 257 -17.74 13.51 8.24
C PHE A 257 -18.65 13.14 9.42
N SER A 258 -19.74 12.42 9.17
CA SER A 258 -20.62 11.90 10.22
C SER A 258 -19.84 11.05 11.23
N LYS A 259 -20.37 10.90 12.44
CA LYS A 259 -19.71 10.09 13.48
C LYS A 259 -19.44 8.65 13.01
N PRO A 260 -20.39 7.93 12.37
CA PRO A 260 -20.11 6.59 11.82
C PRO A 260 -19.02 6.59 10.75
N ALA A 261 -18.99 7.60 9.87
CA ALA A 261 -17.94 7.76 8.86
C ALA A 261 -16.55 7.80 9.50
N ARG A 262 -16.42 8.67 10.51
CA ARG A 262 -15.15 8.90 11.21
C ARG A 262 -14.72 7.66 11.98
N CYS A 263 -15.64 6.98 12.65
CA CYS A 263 -15.35 5.72 13.34
C CYS A 263 -14.82 4.67 12.36
N LEU A 264 -15.51 4.46 11.23
CA LEU A 264 -15.07 3.50 10.21
C LEU A 264 -13.68 3.85 9.66
N PHE A 265 -13.47 5.12 9.28
CA PHE A 265 -12.20 5.60 8.76
C PHE A 265 -11.06 5.42 9.77
N MET A 266 -11.29 5.76 11.05
CA MET A 266 -10.28 5.63 12.10
C MET A 266 -9.90 4.18 12.36
N GLU A 267 -10.86 3.25 12.32
CA GLU A 267 -10.57 1.81 12.48
C GLU A 267 -9.72 1.28 11.32
N ILE A 268 -10.06 1.63 10.08
CA ILE A 268 -9.27 1.27 8.90
C ILE A 268 -7.85 1.84 9.00
N GLN A 269 -7.73 3.14 9.29
CA GLN A 269 -6.44 3.81 9.44
C GLN A 269 -5.59 3.16 10.55
N LYS A 270 -6.21 2.80 11.68
CA LYS A 270 -5.53 2.13 12.79
C LYS A 270 -4.98 0.77 12.37
N ILE A 271 -5.76 0.00 11.62
CA ILE A 271 -5.32 -1.31 11.10
C ILE A 271 -4.16 -1.13 10.12
N ASP A 272 -4.32 -0.25 9.12
CA ASP A 272 -3.31 -0.05 8.09
C ASP A 272 -1.99 0.46 8.68
N SER A 273 -2.06 1.45 9.57
CA SER A 273 -0.85 2.05 10.16
C SER A 273 -0.10 1.15 11.15
N ASN A 274 -0.78 0.20 11.80
CA ASN A 274 -0.15 -0.67 12.80
C ASN A 274 0.24 -2.04 12.23
N TYR A 275 -0.53 -2.59 11.30
CA TYR A 275 -0.43 -3.98 10.88
C TYR A 275 -0.06 -4.16 9.41
N TYR A 276 -0.23 -3.12 8.60
CA TYR A 276 0.21 -3.09 7.20
C TYR A 276 1.16 -1.92 6.94
N PRO A 277 2.23 -1.75 7.74
CA PRO A 277 3.14 -0.62 7.55
C PRO A 277 3.81 -0.69 6.17
N GLU A 278 3.72 0.40 5.41
CA GLU A 278 4.58 0.96 4.34
C GLU A 278 4.00 2.30 3.90
#